data_AF-A0A7J3BEJ0-F1
#
_entry.id   AF-A0A7J3BEJ0-F1
#
_cell.length_a   1.000
_cell.length_b   1.000
_cell.length_c   1.000
_cell.angle_alpha   90.00
_cell.angle_beta   90.00
_cell.angle_gamma   90.00
#
_symmetry.space_group_name_H-M   'P 1'
#
loop_
_entity.id
_entity.type
_entity.pdbx_description
1 polymer ?
#
loop_
_entity_poly.entity_id
_entity_poly.type
_entity_poly.pdbx_seq_one_letter_code
_entity_poly.pdbx_strand_id
1 'polypeptide(L)' 'SGKFADVLYQGELVARAFKRNSSARPIYISVGHKISLDKACKITEDTTKKHRIPEPLFEAHRLGKEEFCRRRLCS' A
#
# COMPACT_ATOMS: atom_id res chain seq x y z
N SER A 1 6.26 -9.79 -17.06
CA SER A 1 6.24 -9.98 -15.59
C SER A 1 4.99 -9.35 -15.02
N GLY A 2 4.15 -10.13 -14.31
CA GLY A 2 2.94 -9.60 -13.70
C GLY A 2 3.29 -8.59 -12.60
N LYS A 3 2.63 -7.41 -12.63
CA LYS A 3 2.73 -6.43 -11.53
C LYS A 3 2.10 -6.95 -10.24
N PHE A 4 1.24 -7.96 -10.37
CA PHE A 4 0.46 -8.55 -9.31
C PHE A 4 0.72 -10.05 -9.19
N ALA A 5 0.65 -10.57 -7.97
CA ALA A 5 0.63 -12.00 -7.66
C ALA A 5 -0.39 -12.28 -6.56
N ASP A 6 -1.16 -13.36 -6.70
CA ASP A 6 -2.19 -13.73 -5.74
C ASP A 6 -1.58 -14.30 -4.46
N VAL A 7 -2.22 -13.99 -3.33
CA VAL A 7 -1.82 -14.46 -2.00
C VAL A 7 -2.96 -15.30 -1.44
N LEU A 8 -2.68 -16.60 -1.30
CA LEU A 8 -3.63 -17.57 -0.79
C LEU A 8 -3.38 -17.85 0.68
N TYR A 9 -4.45 -17.95 1.46
CA TYR A 9 -4.42 -18.44 2.82
C TYR A 9 -5.47 -19.54 2.96
N GLN A 10 -5.03 -20.74 3.34
CA GLN A 10 -5.90 -21.93 3.43
C GLN A 10 -6.66 -22.25 2.12
N GLY A 11 -6.07 -21.94 0.97
CA GLY A 11 -6.69 -22.14 -0.34
C GLY A 11 -7.57 -20.97 -0.82
N GLU A 12 -7.86 -20.00 0.05
CA GLU A 12 -8.68 -18.84 -0.25
C GLU A 12 -7.83 -17.63 -0.67
N LEU A 13 -8.29 -16.88 -1.67
CA LEU A 13 -7.65 -15.64 -2.11
C LEU A 13 -7.91 -14.53 -1.09
N VAL A 14 -6.90 -14.20 -0.29
CA VAL A 14 -7.02 -13.18 0.78
C VAL A 14 -6.45 -11.82 0.40
N ALA A 15 -5.46 -11.79 -0.49
CA ALA A 15 -4.75 -10.58 -0.85
C ALA A 15 -4.05 -10.73 -2.21
N ARG A 16 -3.48 -9.61 -2.68
CA ARG A 16 -2.62 -9.58 -3.86
C ARG A 16 -1.35 -8.81 -3.56
N ALA A 17 -0.20 -9.40 -3.88
CA ALA A 17 1.09 -8.73 -3.81
C ALA A 17 1.26 -7.84 -5.06
N PHE A 18 1.60 -6.57 -4.86
CA PHE A 18 1.83 -5.60 -5.92
C PHE A 18 3.29 -5.13 -5.93
N LYS A 19 3.87 -5.06 -7.13
CA LYS A 19 5.18 -4.47 -7.38
C LYS A 19 5.04 -3.36 -8.40
N ARG A 20 5.49 -2.16 -8.02
CA ARG A 20 5.59 -1.02 -8.95
C ARG A 20 6.60 -1.28 -10.08
N ASN A 21 7.76 -1.82 -9.73
CA ASN A 21 8.81 -2.19 -10.68
C ASN A 21 9.48 -3.50 -10.23
N SER A 22 10.27 -4.12 -11.12
CA SER A 22 10.91 -5.41 -10.87
C SER A 22 11.84 -5.42 -9.66
N SER A 23 12.52 -4.30 -9.38
CA SER A 23 13.48 -4.15 -8.28
C SER A 23 12.82 -3.76 -6.95
N ALA A 24 11.55 -3.34 -6.95
CA ALA A 24 10.86 -2.89 -5.74
C ALA A 24 10.39 -4.08 -4.89
N ARG A 25 10.54 -3.93 -3.57
CA ARG A 25 9.92 -4.85 -2.62
C ARG A 25 8.38 -4.78 -2.77
N PRO A 26 7.68 -5.92 -2.83
CA PRO A 26 6.24 -5.93 -3.00
C PRO A 26 5.54 -5.29 -1.80
N ILE A 27 4.33 -4.78 -2.03
CA ILE A 27 3.36 -4.46 -0.99
C ILE A 27 2.18 -5.43 -1.09
N TYR A 28 1.48 -5.66 0.01
CA TYR A 28 0.35 -6.59 0.06
C TYR A 28 -0.95 -5.80 0.16
N ILE A 29 -1.90 -6.13 -0.70
CA ILE A 29 -3.19 -5.45 -0.81
C ILE A 29 -4.26 -6.46 -0.40
N SER A 30 -4.93 -6.20 0.72
CA SER A 30 -6.11 -6.95 1.15
C SER A 30 -7.38 -6.12 0.96
N VAL A 31 -8.54 -6.78 0.98
CA VAL A 31 -9.83 -6.09 0.96
C VAL A 31 -10.14 -5.45 2.31
N GLY A 32 -10.72 -4.25 2.25
CA GLY A 32 -11.33 -3.57 3.40
C GLY A 32 -12.85 -3.75 3.42
N HIS A 33 -13.58 -2.75 3.94
CA HIS A 33 -15.04 -2.77 3.95
C HIS A 33 -15.63 -2.31 2.60
N LYS A 34 -16.64 -3.04 2.07
CA LYS A 34 -17.41 -2.70 0.86
C LYS A 34 -16.58 -2.46 -0.41
N ILE A 35 -15.44 -3.12 -0.55
CA ILE A 35 -14.58 -3.03 -1.74
C ILE A 35 -14.15 -4.43 -2.20
N SER A 36 -14.12 -4.65 -3.51
CA SER A 36 -13.57 -5.89 -4.08
C SER A 36 -12.05 -5.80 -4.18
N LEU A 37 -11.37 -6.95 -4.20
CA LEU A 37 -9.92 -7.03 -4.27
C LEU A 37 -9.38 -6.33 -5.52
N ASP A 38 -10.03 -6.52 -6.68
CA ASP A 38 -9.61 -5.88 -7.93
C ASP A 38 -9.72 -4.36 -7.87
N LYS A 39 -10.79 -3.83 -7.26
CA LYS A 39 -10.94 -2.38 -7.06
C LYS A 39 -9.87 -1.82 -6.14
N ALA A 40 -9.56 -2.52 -5.04
CA ALA A 40 -8.49 -2.13 -4.12
C ALA A 40 -7.11 -2.14 -4.82
N CYS A 41 -6.87 -3.13 -5.69
CA CYS A 41 -5.64 -3.22 -6.48
C CYS A 41 -5.53 -2.08 -7.49
N LYS A 42 -6.62 -1.77 -8.21
CA LYS A 42 -6.65 -0.65 -9.16
C LYS A 42 -6.36 0.69 -8.49
N ILE A 43 -7.02 0.98 -7.37
CA ILE A 43 -6.78 2.21 -6.61
C ILE A 43 -5.32 2.27 -6.16
N THR A 44 -4.77 1.15 -5.68
CA THR A 44 -3.37 1.08 -5.24
C THR A 44 -2.40 1.34 -6.39
N GLU A 45 -2.63 0.76 -7.56
CA GLU A 45 -1.79 0.99 -8.75
C GLU A 45 -1.86 2.46 -9.21
N ASP A 46 -3.07 3.02 -9.33
CA ASP A 46 -3.29 4.40 -9.78
C ASP A 46 -2.67 5.44 -8.82
N THR A 47 -2.61 5.09 -7.53
CA THR A 47 -2.06 5.94 -6.47
C THR A 47 -0.60 5.63 -6.13
N THR A 48 0.06 4.64 -6.74
CA THR A 48 1.48 4.34 -6.49
C THR A 48 2.34 4.84 -7.64
N LYS A 49 2.82 6.09 -7.54
CA LYS A 49 3.56 6.75 -8.63
C LYS A 49 5.05 6.81 -8.34
N LYS A 50 5.45 7.64 -7.38
CA LYS A 50 6.86 7.99 -7.12
C LYS A 50 7.50 7.15 -6.04
N HIS A 51 6.69 6.62 -5.12
CA HIS A 51 7.17 5.82 -4.00
C HIS A 51 6.80 4.34 -4.16
N ARG A 52 7.32 3.50 -3.25
CA ARG A 52 6.96 2.08 -3.16
C ARG A 52 5.52 1.88 -2.67
N ILE A 53 5.05 2.79 -1.82
CA ILE A 53 3.71 2.77 -1.22
C ILE A 53 2.81 3.79 -1.91
N PRO A 54 1.48 3.64 -1.82
CA PRO A 54 0.53 4.63 -2.34
C PRO A 54 0.83 6.03 -1.81
N GLU A 55 0.71 7.05 -2.68
CA GLU A 55 0.89 8.46 -2.31
C GLU A 55 0.05 8.86 -1.07
N PRO A 56 -1.22 8.42 -0.90
CA PRO A 56 -1.98 8.74 0.31
C PRO A 56 -1.35 8.23 1.60
N LEU A 57 -0.80 7.02 1.58
CA LEU A 57 -0.14 6.42 2.75
C LEU A 57 1.21 7.08 3.01
N PHE A 58 1.92 7.46 1.95
CA PHE A 58 3.17 8.20 2.05
C PHE A 58 2.97 9.56 2.73
N GLU A 59 1.98 10.35 2.27
CA GLU A 59 1.66 11.65 2.85
C GLU A 59 1.18 11.52 4.30
N ALA A 60 0.33 10.54 4.61
CA ALA A 60 -0.09 10.27 5.99
C ALA A 60 1.10 9.97 6.91
N HIS A 61 2.07 9.17 6.44
CA HIS A 61 3.29 8.89 7.18
C HIS A 61 4.14 10.15 7.39
N ARG A 62 4.31 10.97 6.34
CA ARG A 62 5.05 12.25 6.42
C ARG A 62 4.44 13.19 7.45
N LEU A 63 3.13 13.44 7.36
CA LEU A 63 2.39 14.31 8.28
C LEU A 63 2.44 13.78 9.72
N GLY A 64 2.27 12.47 9.92
CA GLY A 64 2.37 11.86 11.24
C GLY A 64 3.76 12.03 11.87
N LYS A 65 4.81 11.96 11.07
CA LYS A 65 6.20 12.18 11.52
C LYS A 65 6.46 13.65 11.86
N GLU A 66 5.96 14.58 11.04
CA GLU A 66 6.06 16.03 11.28
C GLU A 66 5.39 16.40 12.61
N GLU A 67 4.17 15.92 12.85
CA GLU A 67 3.45 16.16 14.11
C GLU A 67 4.13 15.52 15.32
N PHE A 68 4.68 14.31 15.17
CA PHE A 68 5.43 13.64 16.23
C PHE A 68 6.68 14.43 16.62
N CYS A 69 7.45 14.92 15.64
CA CYS A 69 8.62 15.77 15.89
C CYS A 69 8.23 17.10 16.54
N ARG A 70 7.17 17.76 16.06
CA ARG A 70 6.66 19.02 16.63
C ARG A 70 6.33 18.90 18.11
N ARG A 71 5.67 17.80 18.49
CA ARG A 71 5.31 17.52 19.90
C ARG A 71 6.52 17.23 20.79
N ARG A 72 7.56 16.56 20.28
CA ARG A 72 8.81 16.28 21.05
C ARG A 72 9.74 17.47 21.20
N LEU A 73 9.67 18.46 20.31
CA LEU A 73 10.49 19.68 20.41
C LEU A 73 9.86 20.72 21.37
N CYS A 74 8.58 20.58 21.70
CA CYS A 74 7.87 21.41 22.69
C CYS A 74 7.79 20.78 24.08
N SER A 75 8.44 19.62 24.30
CA SER A 75 8.59 18.94 25.58
C SER A 75 10.02 19.07 26.08
#